data_AF-A0AAD7MLB9-F1
#
_entry.id   AF-A0AAD7MLB9-F1
#
_cell.length_a   1.000
_cell.length_b   1.000
_cell.length_c   1.000
_cell.angle_alpha   90.00
_cell.angle_beta   90.00
_cell.angle_gamma   90.00
#
_symmetry.space_group_name_H-M   'P 1'
#
loop_
_entity.id
_entity.type
_entity.pdbx_description
1 polymer ?
#
loop_
_entity_poly.entity_id
_entity_poly.type
_entity_poly.pdbx_seq_one_letter_code
_entity_poly.pdbx_strand_id
1 'polypeptide(L)'
;MQAGIAALAPSHLPPSIPRSHLPQALTIPLRAPPPGAPSPLSYPTHALAIGSKGAKDSAPQLVFPVHAVVLAAHCANIPRFPAPPRSRASASVTLPILPLSLPSPQAFSILHAFMYTHRIDAALGALLPFPPAFLETLAPSPSSNAHLAAALASGSTRHQLGAHLCAASSGNLSTLMTHAAHVRELWQDMVALGLYDPTLWDALDLAWETHPPPQKASSLILYPHIFPFSHSSTCSTTSCFHRSFVVVLLFCPVLYVFLYYFQCFYIQVQLHVLLASIVRAIPLLPTPSSFCM
;
A
#
# COMPACT_ATOMS: atom_id res chain seq x y z
N MET A 1 -6.60 -16.32 6.39
CA MET A 1 -6.62 -15.13 7.28
C MET A 1 -7.87 -14.27 7.08
N GLN A 2 -8.30 -13.96 5.85
CA GLN A 2 -9.54 -13.19 5.63
C GLN A 2 -10.80 -13.82 6.25
N ALA A 3 -10.94 -15.15 6.16
CA ALA A 3 -12.04 -15.86 6.81
C ALA A 3 -12.11 -15.61 8.33
N GLY A 4 -10.97 -15.38 8.99
CA GLY A 4 -10.94 -15.02 10.41
C GLY A 4 -11.33 -13.57 10.69
N ILE A 5 -11.03 -12.63 9.78
CA ILE A 5 -11.56 -11.26 9.84
C ILE A 5 -13.09 -11.28 9.69
N ALA A 6 -13.60 -12.04 8.70
CA ALA A 6 -15.03 -12.15 8.44
C ALA A 6 -15.81 -12.85 9.58
N ALA A 7 -15.12 -13.65 10.39
CA ALA A 7 -15.69 -14.30 11.57
C ALA A 7 -15.90 -13.35 12.76
N LEU A 8 -15.35 -12.13 12.74
CA LEU A 8 -15.62 -11.13 13.78
C LEU A 8 -17.06 -10.62 13.70
N ALA A 9 -17.73 -10.45 14.85
CA ALA A 9 -19.04 -9.80 14.91
C ALA A 9 -18.93 -8.29 14.60
N PRO A 10 -19.47 -7.78 13.47
CA PRO A 10 -19.36 -6.39 13.04
C PRO A 10 -20.01 -5.41 14.00
N SER A 11 -21.03 -5.84 14.76
CA SER A 11 -21.69 -5.01 15.79
C SER A 11 -20.75 -4.58 16.91
N HIS A 12 -19.61 -5.26 17.09
CA HIS A 12 -18.61 -4.97 18.12
C HIS A 12 -17.30 -4.40 17.54
N LEU A 13 -17.25 -4.17 16.23
CA LEU A 13 -16.12 -3.57 15.54
C LEU A 13 -16.58 -2.25 14.92
N PRO A 14 -16.51 -1.13 15.66
CA PRO A 14 -16.93 0.16 15.14
C PRO A 14 -16.06 0.55 13.94
N PRO A 15 -16.62 1.12 12.85
CA PRO A 15 -15.84 1.51 11.68
C PRO A 15 -14.88 2.67 11.99
N SER A 16 -15.23 3.52 12.97
CA SER A 16 -14.34 4.55 13.48
C SER A 16 -14.56 4.80 14.98
N ILE A 17 -13.51 5.27 15.66
CA ILE A 17 -13.54 5.66 17.08
C ILE A 17 -12.85 7.03 17.22
N PRO A 18 -13.42 8.01 17.95
CA PRO A 18 -12.72 9.25 18.26
C PRO A 18 -11.40 8.98 18.99
N ARG A 19 -10.34 9.71 18.64
CA ARG A 19 -9.00 9.52 19.26
C ARG A 19 -9.02 9.64 20.78
N SER A 20 -9.82 10.55 21.34
CA SER A 20 -9.99 10.73 22.79
C SER A 20 -10.59 9.51 23.50
N HIS A 21 -11.34 8.67 22.78
CA HIS A 21 -12.08 7.54 23.33
C HIS A 21 -11.49 6.20 22.89
N LEU A 22 -10.27 6.19 22.35
CA LEU A 22 -9.65 4.98 21.84
C LEU A 22 -9.32 4.02 23.01
N PRO A 23 -9.97 2.83 23.09
CA PRO A 23 -9.65 1.87 24.13
C PRO A 23 -8.31 1.19 23.85
N GLN A 24 -7.70 0.59 24.86
CA GLN A 24 -6.45 -0.17 24.69
C GLN A 24 -6.66 -1.50 23.97
N ALA A 25 -7.86 -2.08 24.06
CA ALA A 25 -8.23 -3.33 23.41
C ALA A 25 -9.74 -3.41 23.15
N LEU A 26 -10.13 -4.24 22.17
CA LEU A 26 -11.52 -4.58 21.85
C LEU A 26 -11.75 -6.07 22.03
N THR A 27 -12.78 -6.45 22.77
CA THR A 27 -13.24 -7.84 22.86
C THR A 27 -14.40 -8.04 21.90
N ILE A 28 -14.19 -8.86 20.88
CA ILE A 28 -15.11 -9.05 19.77
C ILE A 28 -15.60 -10.50 19.77
N PRO A 29 -16.93 -10.74 19.88
CA PRO A 29 -17.50 -12.06 19.72
C PRO A 29 -17.21 -12.65 18.34
N LEU A 30 -16.98 -13.96 18.30
CA LEU A 30 -16.79 -14.71 17.06
C LEU A 30 -18.14 -15.25 16.58
N ARG A 31 -18.39 -15.13 15.28
CA ARG A 31 -19.48 -15.80 14.60
C ARG A 31 -19.13 -17.26 14.41
N ALA A 32 -20.16 -18.12 14.38
CA ALA A 32 -19.98 -19.49 13.95
C ALA A 32 -19.36 -19.52 12.54
N PRO A 33 -18.30 -20.32 12.31
CA PRO A 33 -17.71 -20.43 10.98
C PRO A 33 -18.78 -20.93 9.99
N PRO A 34 -18.81 -20.39 8.75
CA PRO A 34 -19.72 -20.91 7.74
C PRO A 34 -19.39 -22.37 7.43
N PRO A 35 -20.40 -23.19 7.05
CA PRO A 35 -20.17 -24.57 6.65
C PRO A 35 -19.18 -24.63 5.48
N GLY A 36 -18.11 -25.41 5.62
CA GLY A 36 -17.03 -25.53 4.63
C GLY A 36 -15.84 -24.58 4.84
N ALA A 37 -15.81 -23.77 5.91
CA ALA A 37 -14.65 -22.94 6.22
C ALA A 37 -13.42 -23.79 6.60
N PRO A 38 -12.21 -23.44 6.12
CA PRO A 38 -10.98 -24.14 6.48
C PRO A 38 -10.71 -23.99 7.98
N SER A 39 -10.48 -25.11 8.66
CA SER A 39 -10.16 -25.18 10.08
C SER A 39 -8.69 -25.58 10.29
N PRO A 40 -7.94 -24.92 11.20
CA PRO A 40 -8.37 -23.84 12.08
C PRO A 40 -8.41 -22.47 11.37
N LEU A 41 -9.38 -21.62 11.74
CA LEU A 41 -9.41 -20.23 11.32
C LEU A 41 -8.27 -19.45 11.99
N SER A 42 -7.54 -18.67 11.18
CA SER A 42 -6.56 -17.69 11.69
C SER A 42 -7.28 -16.37 11.92
N TYR A 43 -7.48 -16.01 13.19
CA TYR A 43 -8.14 -14.78 13.62
C TYR A 43 -7.16 -13.59 13.68
N PRO A 44 -7.66 -12.35 13.51
CA PRO A 44 -6.88 -11.15 13.72
C PRO A 44 -6.23 -11.13 15.11
N THR A 45 -5.04 -10.58 15.16
CA THR A 45 -4.23 -10.48 16.39
C THR A 45 -4.32 -9.11 17.04
N HIS A 46 -4.62 -8.08 16.24
CA HIS A 46 -4.60 -6.67 16.62
C HIS A 46 -5.72 -5.94 15.87
N ALA A 47 -6.05 -4.74 16.33
CA ALA A 47 -6.80 -3.76 15.56
C ALA A 47 -5.92 -2.51 15.36
N LEU A 48 -5.83 -2.00 14.13
CA LEU A 48 -5.21 -0.70 13.86
C LEU A 48 -6.25 0.39 14.01
N ALA A 49 -5.90 1.47 14.70
CA ALA A 49 -6.69 2.70 14.70
C ALA A 49 -5.95 3.77 13.90
N ILE A 50 -6.44 4.03 12.69
CA ILE A 50 -5.76 4.82 11.68
C ILE A 50 -6.34 6.23 11.66
N GLY A 51 -5.49 7.21 11.93
CA GLY A 51 -5.84 8.63 11.89
C GLY A 51 -4.83 9.45 11.12
N SER A 52 -5.15 10.69 10.84
CA SER A 52 -4.21 11.61 10.18
C SER A 52 -3.20 12.15 11.21
N LYS A 53 -1.97 12.40 10.77
CA LYS A 53 -0.94 13.02 11.61
C LYS A 53 -1.38 14.44 11.99
N GLY A 54 -1.36 14.76 13.28
CA GLY A 54 -1.78 16.08 13.78
C GLY A 54 -3.29 16.28 13.89
N ALA A 55 -4.09 15.23 13.69
CA ALA A 55 -5.53 15.30 13.92
C ALA A 55 -5.85 15.60 15.40
N LYS A 56 -6.87 16.43 15.64
CA LYS A 56 -7.40 16.77 16.98
C LYS A 56 -7.91 15.51 17.70
N ASP A 57 -8.01 15.57 19.03
CA ASP A 57 -8.49 14.43 19.84
C ASP A 57 -9.93 14.00 19.52
N SER A 58 -10.76 14.91 19.01
CA SER A 58 -12.12 14.58 18.57
C SER A 58 -12.19 13.96 17.17
N ALA A 59 -11.07 13.86 16.45
CA ALA A 59 -11.06 13.34 15.08
C ALA A 59 -11.30 11.82 15.08
N PRO A 60 -12.16 11.31 14.16
CA PRO A 60 -12.41 9.89 14.04
C PRO A 60 -11.17 9.15 13.51
N GLN A 61 -10.84 8.02 14.11
CA GLN A 61 -9.84 7.07 13.64
C GLN A 61 -10.53 5.84 13.08
N LEU A 62 -10.16 5.42 11.86
CA LEU A 62 -10.69 4.22 11.23
C LEU A 62 -10.12 2.97 11.89
N VAL A 63 -10.95 1.97 12.17
CA VAL A 63 -10.52 0.76 12.89
C VAL A 63 -10.48 -0.45 11.95
N PHE A 64 -9.30 -1.07 11.84
CA PHE A 64 -9.08 -2.23 10.97
C PHE A 64 -8.54 -3.44 11.74
N PRO A 65 -9.22 -4.60 11.71
CA PRO A 65 -8.67 -5.83 12.28
C PRO A 65 -7.53 -6.34 11.40
N VAL A 66 -6.41 -6.71 12.02
CA VAL A 66 -5.19 -7.11 11.31
C VAL A 66 -4.47 -8.30 11.95
N HIS A 67 -3.73 -9.02 11.12
CA HIS A 67 -2.73 -9.99 11.55
C HIS A 67 -1.37 -9.28 11.54
N ALA A 68 -0.69 -9.23 12.69
CA ALA A 68 0.61 -8.58 12.81
C ALA A 68 1.63 -9.14 11.81
N VAL A 69 1.55 -10.46 11.52
CA VAL A 69 2.41 -11.12 10.54
C VAL A 69 2.20 -10.61 9.11
N VAL A 70 0.96 -10.26 8.71
CA VAL A 70 0.68 -9.72 7.38
C VAL A 70 1.28 -8.33 7.24
N LEU A 71 1.04 -7.46 8.23
CA LEU A 71 1.66 -6.13 8.24
C LEU A 71 3.18 -6.21 8.24
N ALA A 72 3.77 -7.08 9.06
CA ALA A 72 5.22 -7.26 9.13
C ALA A 72 5.83 -7.84 7.84
N ALA A 73 5.06 -8.58 7.05
CA ALA A 73 5.50 -9.10 5.76
C ALA A 73 5.51 -8.02 4.67
N HIS A 74 4.55 -7.08 4.70
CA HIS A 74 4.39 -6.09 3.62
C HIS A 74 4.98 -4.71 3.95
N CYS A 75 5.06 -4.32 5.22
CA CYS A 75 5.37 -2.95 5.64
C CYS A 75 6.67 -2.90 6.44
N ALA A 76 7.63 -2.09 5.99
CA ALA A 76 8.89 -1.88 6.69
C ALA A 76 8.79 -0.88 7.86
N ASN A 77 7.85 0.07 7.79
CA ASN A 77 7.72 1.18 8.75
C ASN A 77 6.50 1.02 9.66
N ILE A 78 6.40 -0.11 10.36
CA ILE A 78 5.31 -0.35 11.31
C ILE A 78 5.80 -0.27 12.76
N PRO A 79 4.98 0.27 13.68
CA PRO A 79 5.28 0.22 15.09
C PRO A 79 5.37 -1.24 15.59
N ARG A 80 6.18 -1.46 16.63
CA ARG A 80 6.27 -2.79 17.25
C ARG A 80 4.91 -3.19 17.82
N PHE A 81 4.46 -4.38 17.48
CA PHE A 81 3.22 -4.93 18.02
C PHE A 81 3.41 -5.38 19.47
N PRO A 82 2.50 -5.04 20.39
CA PRO A 82 2.47 -5.67 21.70
C PRO A 82 2.19 -7.17 21.56
N ALA A 83 2.61 -7.97 22.54
CA ALA A 83 2.23 -9.38 22.55
C ALA A 83 0.70 -9.48 22.70
N PRO A 84 -0.01 -10.22 21.83
CA PRO A 84 -1.44 -10.37 21.97
C PRO A 84 -1.74 -11.10 23.28
N PRO A 85 -2.83 -10.74 24.00
CA PRO A 85 -3.23 -11.46 25.18
C PRO A 85 -3.49 -12.94 24.82
N ARG A 86 -3.02 -13.86 25.67
CA ARG A 86 -3.24 -15.30 25.48
C ARG A 86 -4.72 -15.60 25.69
N SER A 87 -5.52 -15.52 24.64
CA SER A 87 -6.93 -15.88 24.68
C SER A 87 -7.06 -17.41 24.80
N ARG A 88 -7.60 -17.88 25.93
CA ARG A 88 -8.05 -19.28 26.08
C ARG A 88 -9.53 -19.34 25.66
N ALA A 89 -9.88 -20.33 24.84
CA ALA A 89 -11.20 -20.83 24.42
C ALA A 89 -12.46 -20.07 24.93
N SER A 90 -13.50 -19.71 24.15
CA SER A 90 -13.97 -20.29 22.87
C SER A 90 -15.09 -19.50 22.17
N ALA A 91 -15.31 -18.21 22.44
CA ALA A 91 -16.40 -17.44 21.78
C ALA A 91 -16.08 -15.99 21.41
N SER A 92 -14.91 -15.47 21.79
CA SER A 92 -14.51 -14.09 21.48
C SER A 92 -12.99 -13.98 21.32
N VAL A 93 -12.55 -12.91 20.66
CA VAL A 93 -11.15 -12.54 20.52
C VAL A 93 -10.93 -11.15 21.11
N THR A 94 -9.86 -10.99 21.88
CA THR A 94 -9.42 -9.68 22.40
C THR A 94 -8.32 -9.13 21.52
N LEU A 95 -8.57 -8.00 20.87
CA LEU A 95 -7.65 -7.33 19.96
C LEU A 95 -7.06 -6.09 20.62
N PRO A 96 -5.77 -6.05 20.98
CA PRO A 96 -5.10 -4.81 21.33
C PRO A 96 -5.20 -3.80 20.17
N ILE A 97 -5.54 -2.55 20.49
CA ILE A 97 -5.61 -1.47 19.52
C ILE A 97 -4.25 -0.79 19.41
N LEU A 98 -3.76 -0.64 18.19
CA LEU A 98 -2.53 0.05 17.87
C LEU A 98 -2.83 1.32 17.06
N PRO A 99 -2.62 2.52 17.62
CA PRO A 99 -2.79 3.74 16.87
C PRO A 99 -1.69 3.88 15.80
N LEU A 100 -2.08 4.23 14.58
CA LEU A 100 -1.19 4.47 13.46
C LEU A 100 -1.59 5.77 12.76
N SER A 101 -0.59 6.61 12.44
CA SER A 101 -0.84 7.87 11.73
C SER A 101 -0.39 7.75 10.28
N LEU A 102 -1.30 8.01 9.35
CA LEU A 102 -1.04 8.00 7.91
C LEU A 102 -1.33 9.37 7.28
N PRO A 103 -0.65 9.72 6.17
CA PRO A 103 -0.97 10.91 5.38
C PRO A 103 -2.44 10.97 4.93
N SER A 104 -2.99 9.88 4.37
CA SER A 104 -4.39 9.76 3.98
C SER A 104 -5.06 8.49 4.54
N PRO A 105 -5.59 8.55 5.77
CA PRO A 105 -6.22 7.39 6.42
C PRO A 105 -7.29 6.67 5.60
N GLN A 106 -8.01 7.40 4.73
CA GLN A 106 -9.08 6.85 3.90
C GLN A 106 -8.57 5.85 2.85
N ALA A 107 -7.37 6.09 2.31
CA ALA A 107 -6.75 5.24 1.30
C ALA A 107 -6.29 3.88 1.87
N PHE A 108 -6.09 3.78 3.19
CA PHE A 108 -5.64 2.54 3.82
C PHE A 108 -6.55 1.35 3.59
N SER A 109 -7.86 1.57 3.39
CA SER A 109 -8.80 0.47 3.10
C SER A 109 -8.40 -0.33 1.85
N ILE A 110 -7.87 0.33 0.83
CA ILE A 110 -7.37 -0.28 -0.41
C ILE A 110 -6.12 -1.11 -0.10
N LEU A 111 -5.16 -0.56 0.65
CA LEU A 111 -3.93 -1.25 1.06
C LEU A 111 -4.21 -2.46 1.94
N HIS A 112 -5.14 -2.32 2.89
CA HIS A 112 -5.56 -3.41 3.75
C HIS A 112 -6.13 -4.56 2.93
N ALA A 113 -7.07 -4.28 2.01
CA ALA A 113 -7.61 -5.31 1.13
C ALA A 113 -6.54 -5.96 0.26
N PHE A 114 -5.62 -5.17 -0.31
CA PHE A 114 -4.53 -5.66 -1.15
C PHE A 114 -3.58 -6.59 -0.39
N MET A 115 -3.15 -6.23 0.82
CA MET A 115 -2.23 -7.05 1.64
C MET A 115 -2.77 -8.45 1.96
N TYR A 116 -4.08 -8.68 1.88
CA TYR A 116 -4.66 -10.01 2.08
C TYR A 116 -5.04 -10.73 0.79
N THR A 117 -5.37 -10.00 -0.27
CA THR A 117 -5.87 -10.59 -1.53
C THR A 117 -4.83 -10.66 -2.63
N HIS A 118 -3.83 -9.77 -2.59
CA HIS A 118 -2.93 -9.47 -3.71
C HIS A 118 -3.67 -9.20 -5.03
N ARG A 119 -4.90 -8.68 -4.96
CA ARG A 119 -5.74 -8.39 -6.11
C ARG A 119 -5.51 -6.99 -6.65
N ILE A 120 -4.75 -6.92 -7.73
CA ILE A 120 -4.41 -5.68 -8.44
C ILE A 120 -5.66 -5.07 -9.07
N ASP A 121 -6.51 -5.91 -9.65
CA ASP A 121 -7.78 -5.52 -10.25
C ASP A 121 -8.69 -4.79 -9.26
N ALA A 122 -8.78 -5.31 -8.03
CA ALA A 122 -9.54 -4.68 -6.96
C ALA A 122 -8.89 -3.36 -6.49
N ALA A 123 -7.55 -3.32 -6.39
CA ALA A 123 -6.84 -2.10 -6.00
C ALA A 123 -7.00 -0.98 -7.05
N LEU A 124 -6.84 -1.30 -8.34
CA LEU A 124 -7.01 -0.34 -9.44
C LEU A 124 -8.46 0.12 -9.57
N GLY A 125 -9.42 -0.79 -9.48
CA GLY A 125 -10.84 -0.45 -9.53
C GLY A 125 -11.31 0.44 -8.36
N ALA A 126 -10.61 0.39 -7.22
CA ALA A 126 -10.87 1.29 -6.09
C ALA A 126 -10.28 2.70 -6.29
N LEU A 127 -9.22 2.84 -7.09
CA LEU A 127 -8.60 4.14 -7.39
C LEU A 127 -9.34 4.89 -8.50
N LEU A 128 -9.69 4.17 -9.58
CA LEU A 128 -10.16 4.76 -10.83
C LEU A 128 -11.29 3.93 -11.43
N PRO A 129 -12.26 4.57 -12.13
CA PRO A 129 -13.32 3.87 -12.85
C PRO A 129 -12.78 3.27 -14.16
N PHE A 130 -11.99 2.19 -14.05
CA PHE A 130 -11.51 1.45 -15.20
C PHE A 130 -12.63 0.59 -15.84
N PRO A 131 -12.54 0.31 -17.16
CA PRO A 131 -13.48 -0.60 -17.82
C PRO A 131 -13.47 -1.99 -17.16
N PRO A 132 -14.64 -2.61 -16.88
CA PRO A 132 -14.70 -3.96 -16.30
C PRO A 132 -13.91 -4.99 -17.12
N ALA A 133 -14.02 -4.93 -18.45
CA ALA A 133 -13.28 -5.82 -19.35
C ALA A 133 -11.76 -5.70 -19.20
N PHE A 134 -11.24 -4.51 -18.85
CA PHE A 134 -9.82 -4.34 -18.55
C PHE A 134 -9.46 -4.95 -17.19
N LEU A 135 -10.27 -4.70 -16.16
CA LEU A 135 -10.04 -5.26 -14.82
C LEU A 135 -10.11 -6.80 -14.82
N GLU A 136 -10.95 -7.41 -15.66
CA GLU A 136 -11.00 -8.87 -15.84
C GLU A 136 -9.67 -9.45 -16.35
N THR A 137 -8.92 -8.72 -17.19
CA THR A 137 -7.58 -9.16 -17.63
C THR A 137 -6.55 -9.15 -16.50
N LEU A 138 -6.81 -8.38 -15.45
CA LEU A 138 -5.98 -8.25 -14.25
C LEU A 138 -6.46 -9.12 -13.09
N ALA A 139 -7.56 -9.88 -13.27
CA ALA A 139 -8.06 -10.81 -12.27
C ALA A 139 -7.00 -11.86 -11.90
N PRO A 140 -7.12 -12.53 -10.73
CA PRO A 140 -6.14 -13.51 -10.25
C PRO A 140 -5.84 -14.60 -11.29
N SER A 141 -4.70 -14.46 -11.97
CA SER A 141 -4.22 -15.32 -13.03
C SER A 141 -2.70 -15.24 -13.08
N PRO A 142 -1.96 -16.30 -13.44
CA PRO A 142 -0.50 -16.26 -13.58
C PRO A 142 0.00 -15.19 -14.58
N SER A 143 -0.87 -14.69 -15.46
CA SER A 143 -0.55 -13.67 -16.46
C SER A 143 -0.94 -12.24 -16.07
N SER A 144 -1.55 -12.00 -14.90
CA SER A 144 -2.04 -10.66 -14.50
C SER A 144 -0.92 -9.61 -14.53
N ASN A 145 0.25 -9.93 -13.98
CA ASN A 145 1.41 -9.02 -13.96
C ASN A 145 1.94 -8.71 -15.36
N ALA A 146 1.88 -9.69 -16.28
CA ALA A 146 2.30 -9.49 -17.66
C ALA A 146 1.33 -8.56 -18.40
N HIS A 147 0.02 -8.68 -18.17
CA HIS A 147 -0.99 -7.76 -18.72
C HIS A 147 -0.82 -6.34 -18.17
N LEU A 148 -0.53 -6.20 -16.88
CA LEU A 148 -0.25 -4.90 -16.26
C LEU A 148 0.99 -4.25 -16.90
N ALA A 149 2.09 -4.98 -17.01
CA ALA A 149 3.31 -4.49 -17.65
C ALA A 149 3.10 -4.14 -19.13
N ALA A 150 2.31 -4.94 -19.86
CA ALA A 150 1.95 -4.65 -21.24
C ALA A 150 1.09 -3.38 -21.36
N ALA A 151 0.14 -3.18 -20.44
CA ALA A 151 -0.70 -1.98 -20.40
C ALA A 151 0.13 -0.72 -20.12
N LEU A 152 1.10 -0.80 -19.19
CA LEU A 152 2.05 0.29 -18.91
C LEU A 152 2.91 0.64 -20.13
N ALA A 153 3.47 -0.39 -20.79
CA ALA A 153 4.31 -0.21 -21.97
C ALA A 153 3.51 0.32 -23.19
N SER A 154 2.23 0.00 -23.27
CA SER A 154 1.35 0.36 -24.39
C SER A 154 0.80 1.78 -24.26
N GLY A 155 1.35 2.72 -25.04
CA GLY A 155 0.84 4.09 -25.12
C GLY A 155 -0.61 4.17 -25.63
N SER A 156 -1.01 3.30 -26.55
CA SER A 156 -2.40 3.25 -27.05
C SER A 156 -3.38 2.77 -25.98
N THR A 157 -3.00 1.76 -25.18
CA THR A 157 -3.81 1.28 -24.05
C THR A 157 -3.97 2.38 -23.00
N ARG A 158 -2.88 3.05 -22.59
CA ARG A 158 -2.96 4.18 -21.66
C ARG A 158 -3.86 5.30 -22.16
N HIS A 159 -3.77 5.63 -23.46
CA HIS A 159 -4.63 6.63 -24.07
C HIS A 159 -6.11 6.23 -24.07
N GLN A 160 -6.42 4.97 -24.40
CA GLN A 160 -7.79 4.43 -24.35
C GLN A 160 -8.38 4.47 -22.94
N LEU A 161 -7.58 4.07 -21.93
CA LEU A 161 -7.99 4.14 -20.53
C LEU A 161 -8.21 5.60 -20.09
N GLY A 162 -7.32 6.52 -20.46
CA GLY A 162 -7.49 7.94 -20.16
C GLY A 162 -8.72 8.56 -20.83
N ALA A 163 -9.01 8.20 -22.08
CA ALA A 163 -10.23 8.60 -22.78
C ALA A 163 -11.48 8.06 -22.07
N HIS A 164 -11.43 6.82 -21.59
CA HIS A 164 -12.50 6.23 -20.79
C HIS A 164 -12.71 6.99 -19.46
N LEU A 165 -11.64 7.33 -18.74
CA LEU A 165 -11.73 8.12 -17.52
C LEU A 165 -12.36 9.50 -17.75
N CYS A 166 -12.00 10.16 -18.87
CA CYS A 166 -12.62 11.42 -19.27
C CYS A 166 -14.13 11.27 -19.52
N ALA A 167 -14.51 10.22 -20.25
CA ALA A 167 -15.91 9.93 -20.53
C ALA A 167 -16.70 9.57 -19.26
N ALA A 168 -16.14 8.72 -18.40
CA ALA A 168 -16.73 8.33 -17.11
C ALA A 168 -16.91 9.54 -16.18
N SER A 169 -16.00 10.51 -16.24
CA SER A 169 -16.08 11.77 -15.50
C SER A 169 -16.99 12.80 -16.16
N SER A 170 -17.64 12.50 -17.29
CA SER A 170 -18.41 13.46 -18.11
C SER A 170 -17.61 14.72 -18.48
N GLY A 171 -16.30 14.59 -18.64
CA GLY A 171 -15.39 15.72 -18.86
C GLY A 171 -15.22 16.67 -17.66
N ASN A 172 -15.72 16.31 -16.48
CA ASN A 172 -15.60 17.15 -15.28
C ASN A 172 -14.17 17.11 -14.72
N LEU A 173 -13.47 18.25 -14.80
CA LEU A 173 -12.11 18.41 -14.29
C LEU A 173 -12.01 18.15 -12.78
N SER A 174 -13.00 18.58 -11.99
CA SER A 174 -12.98 18.35 -10.54
C SER A 174 -13.01 16.86 -10.21
N THR A 175 -13.81 16.06 -10.93
CA THR A 175 -13.86 14.61 -10.75
C THR A 175 -12.52 13.94 -11.11
N LEU A 176 -11.91 14.35 -12.23
CA LEU A 176 -10.58 13.87 -12.63
C LEU A 176 -9.51 14.23 -11.59
N MET A 177 -9.54 15.45 -11.04
CA MET A 177 -8.63 15.86 -9.98
C MET A 177 -8.84 15.09 -8.68
N THR A 178 -10.09 14.72 -8.34
CA THR A 178 -10.38 13.83 -7.20
C THR A 178 -9.75 12.46 -7.39
N HIS A 179 -9.86 11.89 -8.60
CA HIS A 179 -9.20 10.63 -8.95
C HIS A 179 -7.68 10.71 -8.83
N ALA A 180 -7.06 11.76 -9.37
CA ALA A 180 -5.62 11.99 -9.22
C ALA A 180 -5.21 12.16 -7.73
N ALA A 181 -6.04 12.84 -6.94
CA ALA A 181 -5.82 12.99 -5.52
C ALA A 181 -5.84 11.62 -4.80
N HIS A 182 -6.78 10.73 -5.12
CA HIS A 182 -6.83 9.38 -4.53
C HIS A 182 -5.59 8.54 -4.86
N VAL A 183 -5.10 8.60 -6.10
CA VAL A 183 -3.85 7.92 -6.51
C VAL A 183 -2.67 8.46 -5.68
N ARG A 184 -2.55 9.79 -5.56
CA ARG A 184 -1.51 10.42 -4.73
C ARG A 184 -1.63 10.06 -3.26
N GLU A 185 -2.84 9.97 -2.73
CA GLU A 185 -3.08 9.61 -1.34
C GLU A 185 -2.64 8.18 -1.04
N LEU A 186 -2.97 7.22 -1.92
CA LEU A 186 -2.51 5.84 -1.79
C LEU A 186 -0.98 5.76 -1.84
N TRP A 187 -0.36 6.49 -2.77
CA TRP A 187 1.09 6.61 -2.87
C TRP A 187 1.73 7.06 -1.54
N GLN A 188 1.23 8.13 -0.94
CA GLN A 188 1.78 8.69 0.31
C GLN A 188 1.69 7.69 1.46
N ASP A 189 0.59 6.95 1.55
CA ASP A 189 0.41 5.92 2.55
C ASP A 189 1.34 4.71 2.33
N MET A 190 1.52 4.27 1.08
CA MET A 190 2.48 3.21 0.74
C MET A 190 3.91 3.59 1.16
N VAL A 191 4.33 4.83 0.88
CA VAL A 191 5.64 5.35 1.32
C VAL A 191 5.73 5.40 2.84
N ALA A 192 4.70 5.93 3.51
CA ALA A 192 4.67 6.07 4.97
C ALA A 192 4.77 4.70 5.68
N LEU A 193 4.10 3.68 5.14
CA LEU A 193 4.15 2.30 5.65
C LEU A 193 5.44 1.57 5.26
N GLY A 194 6.22 2.10 4.31
CA GLY A 194 7.36 1.40 3.72
C GLY A 194 6.93 0.12 3.02
N LEU A 195 5.83 0.18 2.26
CA LEU A 195 5.26 -0.97 1.56
C LEU A 195 6.05 -1.24 0.28
N TYR A 196 6.59 -2.46 0.16
CA TYR A 196 7.38 -2.87 -0.99
C TYR A 196 6.72 -4.06 -1.71
N ASP A 197 5.85 -3.76 -2.67
CA ASP A 197 5.22 -4.72 -3.57
C ASP A 197 5.31 -4.19 -5.00
N PRO A 198 6.23 -4.69 -5.85
CA PRO A 198 6.46 -4.14 -7.18
C PRO A 198 5.20 -4.08 -8.04
N THR A 199 4.32 -5.06 -7.90
CA THR A 199 3.11 -5.14 -8.68
C THR A 199 2.08 -4.08 -8.28
N LEU A 200 1.96 -3.77 -6.99
CA LEU A 200 1.13 -2.64 -6.54
C LEU A 200 1.72 -1.30 -7.00
N TRP A 201 3.04 -1.16 -7.00
CA TRP A 201 3.72 0.03 -7.53
C TRP A 201 3.46 0.22 -9.04
N ASP A 202 3.59 -0.83 -9.84
CA ASP A 202 3.25 -0.82 -11.27
C ASP A 202 1.78 -0.43 -11.51
N ALA A 203 0.87 -0.93 -10.66
CA ALA A 203 -0.55 -0.60 -10.74
C ALA A 203 -0.81 0.88 -10.47
N LEU A 204 -0.12 1.44 -9.47
CA LEU A 204 -0.18 2.85 -9.14
C LEU A 204 0.37 3.72 -10.27
N ASP A 205 1.48 3.30 -10.90
CA ASP A 205 2.05 3.98 -12.07
C ASP A 205 1.06 3.99 -13.23
N LEU A 206 0.35 2.88 -13.49
CA LEU A 206 -0.67 2.83 -14.52
C LEU A 206 -1.82 3.79 -14.20
N ALA A 207 -2.28 3.81 -12.95
CA ALA A 207 -3.32 4.72 -12.50
C ALA A 207 -2.91 6.19 -12.67
N TRP A 208 -1.65 6.52 -12.40
CA TRP A 208 -1.11 7.87 -12.58
C TRP A 208 -1.01 8.27 -14.06
N GLU A 209 -0.43 7.40 -14.89
CA GLU A 209 -0.17 7.65 -16.32
C GLU A 209 -1.45 7.69 -17.17
N THR A 210 -2.54 7.12 -16.68
CA THR A 210 -3.85 7.18 -17.36
C THR A 210 -4.57 8.51 -17.12
N HIS A 211 -4.13 9.33 -16.18
CA HIS A 211 -4.67 10.67 -16.02
C HIS A 211 -4.26 11.56 -17.20
N PRO A 212 -5.21 12.15 -17.95
CA PRO A 212 -4.90 12.95 -19.12
C PRO A 212 -4.06 14.20 -18.72
N PRO A 213 -3.05 14.59 -19.52
CA PRO A 213 -2.42 15.88 -19.34
C PRO A 213 -3.46 17.00 -19.60
N PRO A 214 -3.38 18.13 -18.90
CA PRO A 214 -4.28 19.25 -19.12
C PRO A 214 -4.16 19.73 -20.59
N GLN A 215 -5.21 19.54 -21.39
CA GLN A 215 -5.19 19.76 -22.85
C GLN A 215 -5.04 21.22 -23.31
N LYS A 216 -4.86 22.20 -22.43
CA LYS A 216 -4.59 23.60 -22.80
C LYS A 216 -3.63 24.25 -21.83
N ALA A 217 -2.35 23.93 -21.98
CA ALA A 217 -1.24 24.82 -21.63
C ALA A 217 -0.10 24.54 -22.60
N SER A 218 -0.29 24.92 -23.86
CA SER A 218 0.85 25.15 -24.75
C SER A 218 1.78 26.11 -24.02
N SER A 219 3.00 25.65 -23.72
CA SER A 219 4.06 26.40 -23.03
C SER A 219 4.04 26.37 -21.50
N LEU A 220 3.88 25.21 -20.85
CA LEU A 220 4.53 24.97 -19.56
C LEU A 220 4.92 23.49 -19.47
N ILE A 221 6.23 23.25 -19.44
CA ILE A 221 6.87 21.95 -19.18
C ILE A 221 6.33 21.44 -17.84
N LEU A 222 5.36 20.53 -17.85
CA LEU A 222 4.75 20.01 -16.62
C LEU A 222 5.06 18.52 -16.45
N TYR A 223 5.79 18.26 -15.36
CA TYR A 223 6.08 16.99 -14.71
C TYR A 223 6.91 15.97 -15.51
N PRO A 224 8.25 15.99 -15.39
CA PRO A 224 9.01 14.76 -15.65
C PRO A 224 8.53 13.70 -14.64
N HIS A 225 8.27 12.50 -15.15
CA HIS A 225 8.01 11.25 -14.41
C HIS A 225 8.20 11.37 -12.89
N ILE A 226 7.11 11.57 -12.14
CA ILE A 226 7.13 11.59 -10.67
C ILE A 226 7.60 10.23 -10.12
N PHE A 227 7.55 9.19 -10.95
CA PHE A 227 8.06 7.85 -10.70
C PHE A 227 9.21 7.55 -11.68
N PRO A 228 10.49 7.62 -11.28
CA PRO A 228 11.60 7.29 -12.16
C PRO A 228 11.76 5.77 -12.42
N PHE A 229 10.74 4.95 -12.20
CA PHE A 229 10.81 3.50 -12.31
C PHE A 229 10.01 2.99 -13.52
N SER A 230 10.67 2.91 -14.67
CA SER A 230 10.28 1.95 -15.72
C SER A 230 11.30 0.82 -15.68
N HIS A 231 10.93 -0.32 -15.09
CA HIS A 231 11.76 -1.52 -15.10
C HIS A 231 11.81 -2.12 -16.51
N SER A 232 12.79 -1.71 -17.32
CA SER A 232 13.23 -2.54 -18.46
C SER A 232 14.13 -3.64 -17.92
N SER A 233 13.68 -4.89 -17.99
CA SER A 233 14.33 -6.11 -17.47
C SER A 233 15.67 -6.48 -18.12
N THR A 234 16.35 -5.56 -18.80
CA THR A 234 17.63 -5.81 -19.49
C THR A 234 18.48 -4.54 -19.57
N CYS A 235 19.08 -4.09 -18.45
CA CYS A 235 20.23 -3.19 -18.55
C CYS A 235 21.18 -3.35 -17.37
N SER A 236 22.34 -3.96 -17.64
CA SER A 236 23.47 -3.99 -16.71
C SER A 236 24.13 -2.62 -16.62
N THR A 237 24.45 -2.25 -15.37
CA THR A 237 25.55 -1.35 -14.95
C THR A 237 25.52 0.13 -15.39
N THR A 238 25.15 0.97 -14.41
CA THR A 238 25.70 2.29 -14.04
C THR A 238 25.79 3.45 -15.05
N SER A 239 25.60 3.24 -16.35
CA SER A 239 25.80 4.30 -17.36
C SER A 239 24.52 5.06 -17.76
N CYS A 240 23.34 4.46 -17.61
CA CYS A 240 22.07 5.12 -17.99
C CYS A 240 21.59 6.21 -17.00
N PHE A 241 22.21 6.31 -15.82
CA PHE A 241 21.73 7.18 -14.74
C PHE A 241 22.02 8.68 -14.97
N HIS A 242 22.95 9.04 -15.87
CA HIS A 242 23.49 10.39 -15.90
C HIS A 242 22.90 11.31 -16.99
N ARG A 243 22.31 10.78 -18.06
CA ARG A 243 21.90 11.61 -19.21
C ARG A 243 20.46 12.14 -19.18
N SER A 244 19.54 11.51 -18.47
CA SER A 244 18.16 12.01 -18.34
C SER A 244 17.94 12.90 -17.11
N PHE A 245 18.85 12.86 -16.13
CA PHE A 245 18.70 13.60 -14.86
C PHE A 245 19.11 15.07 -14.96
N VAL A 246 19.96 15.45 -15.93
CA VAL A 246 20.53 16.81 -16.01
C VAL A 246 19.54 17.85 -16.56
N VAL A 247 18.53 17.43 -17.33
CA VAL A 247 17.58 18.37 -17.97
C VAL A 247 16.46 18.82 -17.03
N VAL A 248 16.22 18.11 -15.93
CA VAL A 248 15.18 18.44 -14.91
C VAL A 248 15.69 19.44 -13.85
N LEU A 249 17.00 19.64 -13.76
CA LEU A 249 17.66 20.32 -12.62
C LEU A 249 17.62 21.85 -12.63
N LEU A 250 17.05 22.52 -13.65
CA LEU A 250 17.22 23.97 -13.81
C LEU A 250 16.02 24.85 -13.43
N PHE A 251 14.84 24.33 -13.09
CA PHE A 251 13.64 25.20 -12.96
C PHE A 251 12.76 25.05 -11.72
N CYS A 252 13.15 24.30 -10.68
CA CYS A 252 12.37 24.32 -9.43
C CYS A 252 13.19 23.94 -8.16
N PRO A 253 13.57 24.90 -7.30
CA PRO A 253 14.35 24.62 -6.08
C PRO A 253 13.58 23.81 -5.02
N VAL A 254 12.24 23.82 -5.07
CA VAL A 254 11.39 23.02 -4.15
C VAL A 254 11.38 21.54 -4.54
N LEU A 255 11.42 21.24 -5.85
CA LEU A 255 11.50 19.87 -6.36
C LEU A 255 12.89 19.26 -6.13
N TYR A 256 13.95 20.07 -6.14
CA TYR A 256 15.33 19.64 -5.83
C TYR A 256 15.45 19.05 -4.43
N VAL A 257 14.91 19.75 -3.42
CA VAL A 257 14.90 19.23 -2.05
C VAL A 257 14.07 17.96 -1.97
N PHE A 258 12.90 17.94 -2.60
CA PHE A 258 12.01 16.78 -2.55
C PHE A 258 12.62 15.53 -3.21
N LEU A 259 13.23 15.66 -4.39
CA LEU A 259 13.91 14.58 -5.09
C LEU A 259 15.20 14.14 -4.39
N TYR A 260 15.96 15.07 -3.79
CA TYR A 260 17.15 14.74 -3.01
C TYR A 260 16.79 13.95 -1.73
N TYR A 261 15.76 14.38 -1.01
CA TYR A 261 15.23 13.62 0.13
C TYR A 261 14.65 12.27 -0.31
N PHE A 262 13.99 12.19 -1.46
CA PHE A 262 13.45 10.94 -2.01
C PHE A 262 14.56 9.94 -2.39
N GLN A 263 15.61 10.41 -3.07
CA GLN A 263 16.79 9.62 -3.42
C GLN A 263 17.53 9.12 -2.17
N CYS A 264 17.76 10.00 -1.19
CA CYS A 264 18.42 9.64 0.07
C CYS A 264 17.57 8.66 0.89
N PHE A 265 16.25 8.88 0.98
CA PHE A 265 15.33 7.98 1.69
C PHE A 265 15.26 6.62 1.01
N TYR A 266 15.21 6.55 -0.32
CA TYR A 266 15.19 5.29 -1.07
C TYR A 266 16.49 4.50 -0.90
N ILE A 267 17.66 5.16 -1.01
CA ILE A 267 18.96 4.50 -0.75
C ILE A 267 19.02 4.00 0.69
N GLN A 268 18.50 4.77 1.65
CA GLN A 268 18.49 4.39 3.06
C GLN A 268 17.55 3.21 3.34
N VAL A 269 16.37 3.16 2.70
CA VAL A 269 15.43 2.03 2.80
C VAL A 269 16.02 0.77 2.14
N GLN A 270 16.59 0.89 0.93
CA GLN A 270 17.26 -0.22 0.25
C GLN A 270 18.45 -0.75 1.08
N LEU A 271 19.25 0.14 1.67
CA LEU A 271 20.36 -0.24 2.53
C LEU A 271 19.87 -0.91 3.82
N HIS A 272 18.79 -0.42 4.43
CA HIS A 272 18.19 -1.04 5.63
C HIS A 272 17.60 -2.42 5.34
N VAL A 273 16.93 -2.61 4.20
CA VAL A 273 16.36 -3.91 3.80
C VAL A 273 17.46 -4.90 3.44
N LEU A 274 18.53 -4.43 2.77
CA LEU A 274 19.71 -5.24 2.48
C LEU A 274 20.41 -5.65 3.78
N LEU A 275 20.63 -4.71 4.71
CA LEU A 275 21.21 -5.01 6.03
C LEU A 275 20.32 -5.95 6.85
N ALA A 276 19.01 -5.78 6.85
CA ALA A 276 18.09 -6.66 7.55
C ALA A 276 18.08 -8.08 6.95
N SER A 277 18.18 -8.19 5.63
CA SER A 277 18.33 -9.47 4.93
C SER A 277 19.68 -10.14 5.22
N ILE A 278 20.76 -9.36 5.25
CA ILE A 278 22.11 -9.85 5.61
C ILE A 278 22.12 -10.35 7.06
N VAL A 279 21.56 -9.58 8.01
CA VAL A 279 21.49 -9.98 9.42
C VAL A 279 20.68 -11.26 9.61
N ARG A 280 19.60 -11.47 8.83
CA ARG A 280 18.83 -12.72 8.84
C ARG A 280 19.56 -13.89 8.17
N ALA A 281 20.49 -13.61 7.26
CA ALA A 281 21.24 -14.62 6.52
C ALA A 281 22.54 -15.05 7.21
N ILE A 282 22.96 -14.40 8.31
CA ILE A 282 24.09 -14.85 9.13
C ILE A 282 23.64 -16.11 9.90
N PRO A 283 24.15 -17.31 9.58
CA PRO A 283 23.88 -18.49 10.39
C PRO A 283 24.46 -18.25 11.78
N LEU A 284 23.63 -18.47 12.81
CA LEU A 284 24.05 -18.40 14.21
C LEU A 284 25.28 -19.30 14.40
N LEU A 285 26.43 -18.68 14.68
CA LEU A 285 27.65 -19.39 15.03
C LEU A 285 27.34 -20.36 16.18
N PRO A 286 27.82 -21.61 16.10
CA PRO A 286 27.63 -22.57 17.18
C PRO A 286 28.29 -22.02 18.45
N THR A 287 27.48 -21.91 19.51
CA THR A 287 27.97 -21.59 20.85
C THR A 287 29.00 -22.63 21.28
N PRO A 288 30.17 -22.26 21.80
CA PRO A 288 31.18 -23.22 22.24
C PRO A 288 30.64 -23.95 23.47
N SER A 289 30.17 -25.18 23.25
CA SER A 289 29.85 -26.12 24.31
C SER A 289 31.15 -26.62 24.93
N SER A 290 31.37 -26.22 26.17
CA SER A 290 32.02 -26.95 27.26
C SER A 290 33.05 -28.03 26.88
N PHE A 291 34.33 -27.63 26.85
CA PHE A 291 35.42 -28.54 27.20
C PHE A 291 35.80 -28.26 28.66
N CYS A 292 35.26 -29.07 29.58
CA CYS A 292 35.89 -29.30 30.88
C CYS A 292 36.27 -30.77 30.95
N MET A 293 37.53 -31.00 31.31
CA MET A 293 38.13 -32.28 31.71
C MET A 293 37.39 -32.92 32.88
#